data_AF-G7WJE4-F1
#
_entry.id   AF-G7WJE4-F1
#
_cell.length_a   1.000
_cell.length_b   1.000
_cell.length_c   1.000
_cell.angle_alpha   90.00
_cell.angle_beta   90.00
_cell.angle_gamma   90.00
#
_symmetry.space_group_name_H-M   'P 1'
#
loop_
_entity.id
_entity.type
_entity.pdbx_description
1 polymer ?
#
loop_
_entity_poly.entity_id
_entity_poly.type
_entity_poly.pdbx_seq_one_letter_code
_entity_poly.pdbx_strand_id
1 'polypeptide(L)' 'MDRQELSDFEIGYDYVRRRYSSLAKHSYQDLWKLGIAYLQTKGADAELSRGMGFYFLELGIRIRLAEITSDH' A
#
# COMPACT_ATOMS: atom_id res chain seq x y z
N MET A 1 -16.95 14.07 -18.66
CA MET A 1 -16.06 13.07 -18.06
C MET A 1 -16.80 12.53 -16.86
N ASP A 2 -17.22 11.27 -16.93
CA ASP A 2 -17.90 10.60 -15.84
C ASP A 2 -16.88 10.48 -14.70
N ARG A 3 -17.09 11.23 -13.60
CA ARG A 3 -16.25 11.09 -12.41
C ARG A 3 -16.70 9.79 -11.75
N GLN A 4 -15.99 8.70 -12.02
CA GLN A 4 -16.14 7.50 -11.19
C GLN A 4 -15.88 7.93 -9.74
N GLU A 5 -16.93 7.88 -8.92
CA GLU A 5 -16.81 8.05 -7.48
C GLU A 5 -16.00 6.86 -6.98
N LEU A 6 -14.73 7.12 -6.65
CA LEU A 6 -13.86 6.14 -6.04
C LEU A 6 -14.35 5.88 -4.61
N SER A 7 -14.37 4.62 -4.20
CA SER A 7 -14.56 4.25 -2.80
C SER A 7 -13.43 4.81 -1.94
N ASP A 8 -13.68 4.98 -0.63
CA ASP A 8 -12.65 5.41 0.32
C ASP A 8 -11.41 4.50 0.26
N PHE A 9 -11.61 3.19 0.06
CA PHE A 9 -10.53 2.24 -0.15
C PHE A 9 -9.67 2.62 -1.37
N GLU A 10 -10.31 2.83 -2.53
CA GLU A 10 -9.61 3.17 -3.77
C GLU A 10 -8.88 4.50 -3.65
N ILE A 11 -9.47 5.49 -2.98
CA ILE A 11 -8.82 6.77 -2.69
C ILE A 11 -7.54 6.56 -1.87
N GLY A 12 -7.61 5.74 -0.82
CA GLY A 12 -6.47 5.45 0.04
C GLY A 12 -5.35 4.71 -0.70
N TYR A 13 -5.72 3.70 -1.48
CA TYR A 13 -4.79 2.93 -2.30
C TYR A 13 -4.08 3.81 -3.33
N ASP A 14 -4.84 4.60 -4.10
CA ASP A 14 -4.29 5.47 -5.13
C ASP A 14 -3.44 6.61 -4.55
N TYR A 15 -3.83 7.16 -3.39
CA TYR A 15 -3.05 8.16 -2.70
C TYR A 15 -1.65 7.65 -2.39
N VAL A 16 -1.54 6.46 -1.77
CA VAL A 16 -0.24 5.89 -1.42
C VAL A 16 0.54 5.52 -2.68
N ARG A 17 -0.13 4.91 -3.66
CA ARG A 17 0.49 4.54 -4.94
C ARG A 17 1.15 5.73 -5.64
N ARG A 18 0.47 6.88 -5.68
CA ARG A 18 0.99 8.09 -6.35
C ARG A 18 2.09 8.75 -5.55
N ARG A 19 1.92 8.85 -4.22
CA ARG A 19 2.82 9.62 -3.35
C ARG A 19 4.08 8.86 -2.91
N TYR A 20 3.99 7.53 -2.83
CA TYR A 20 5.02 6.69 -2.25
C TYR A 20 5.55 5.62 -3.21
N SER A 21 5.35 5.80 -4.52
CA SER A 21 6.01 4.99 -5.55
C SER A 21 7.54 4.95 -5.40
N SER A 22 8.14 5.97 -4.77
CA SER A 22 9.57 6.05 -4.46
C SER A 22 10.00 5.31 -3.18
N LEU A 23 9.07 4.79 -2.36
CA LEU A 23 9.42 4.01 -1.16
C LEU A 23 9.93 2.60 -1.47
N ALA A 24 10.03 2.21 -2.75
CA ALA A 24 10.68 0.98 -3.17
C ALA A 24 12.15 0.83 -2.72
N LYS A 25 12.73 1.88 -2.10
CA LYS A 25 14.06 1.86 -1.47
C LYS A 25 14.06 1.36 -0.02
N HIS A 26 12.89 1.18 0.61
CA HIS A 26 12.78 0.63 1.96
C HIS A 26 12.74 -0.90 1.94
N SER A 27 13.19 -1.52 3.03
CA SER A 27 13.08 -2.98 3.21
C SER A 27 11.62 -3.41 3.11
N TYR A 28 11.37 -4.53 2.43
CA TYR A 28 10.04 -5.14 2.35
C TYR A 28 9.41 -5.37 3.74
N GLN A 29 10.23 -5.63 4.77
CA GLN A 29 9.77 -5.84 6.14
C GLN A 29 9.14 -4.58 6.75
N ASP A 30 9.71 -3.42 6.47
CA ASP A 30 9.20 -2.14 6.98
C ASP A 30 7.89 -1.76 6.28
N LEU A 31 7.79 -2.02 4.98
CA LEU A 31 6.55 -1.86 4.22
C LEU A 31 5.45 -2.77 4.75
N TRP A 32 5.77 -4.01 5.12
CA TRP A 32 4.80 -4.91 5.72
C TRP A 32 4.33 -4.47 7.10
N LYS A 33 5.25 -4.04 7.98
CA LYS A 33 4.89 -3.48 9.29
C LYS A 33 3.97 -2.28 9.13
N LEU A 34 4.28 -1.38 8.20
CA LEU A 34 3.48 -0.20 7.92
C LEU A 34 2.09 -0.58 7.39
N GLY A 35 2.03 -1.52 6.45
CA GLY A 35 0.77 -2.04 5.91
C GLY A 35 -0.13 -2.63 6.99
N ILE A 36 0.41 -3.46 7.88
CA ILE A 36 -0.33 -4.04 9.02
C ILE A 36 -0.85 -2.94 9.96
N ALA A 37 -0.05 -1.91 10.25
CA ALA A 37 -0.47 -0.81 11.11
C ALA A 37 -1.69 -0.07 10.54
N TYR A 38 -1.70 0.23 9.23
CA TYR A 38 -2.84 0.84 8.56
C TYR A 38 -4.10 -0.05 8.57
N LEU A 39 -3.95 -1.37 8.56
CA LEU A 39 -5.09 -2.30 8.65
C LEU A 39 -5.71 -2.35 10.05
N GLN A 40 -4.99 -1.92 11.09
CA GLN A 40 -5.48 -1.89 12.47
C GLN A 40 -6.31 -0.64 12.78
N THR A 41 -6.31 0.37 11.90
CA THR A 41 -7.13 1.58 12.04
C THR A 41 -8.61 1.24 12.08
N LYS A 42 -9.34 1.89 12.99
CA LYS A 42 -10.79 1.75 13.19
C LYS A 42 -11.47 3.12 13.09
N GLY A 43 -12.78 3.12 12.89
CA GLY A 43 -13.58 4.34 12.82
C GLY A 43 -13.89 4.75 11.38
N ALA A 44 -14.25 6.03 11.20
CA ALA A 44 -14.72 6.56 9.91
C ALA A 44 -13.68 6.39 8.79
N ASP A 45 -12.39 6.55 9.10
CA ASP A 45 -11.31 6.45 8.11
C ASP A 45 -10.79 5.01 7.91
N ALA A 46 -11.47 3.99 8.47
CA ALA A 46 -10.98 2.62 8.43
C ALA A 46 -10.86 2.08 6.99
N GLU A 47 -11.80 2.41 6.11
CA GLU A 47 -11.78 1.94 4.72
C GLU A 47 -10.69 2.62 3.89
N LEU A 48 -10.55 3.94 4.06
CA LEU A 48 -9.44 4.72 3.51
C LEU A 48 -8.08 4.15 3.95
N SER A 49 -7.92 3.92 5.26
CA SER A 49 -6.72 3.35 5.86
C SER A 49 -6.42 1.95 5.34
N ARG A 50 -7.45 1.12 5.09
CA ARG A 50 -7.27 -0.20 4.48
C ARG A 50 -6.70 -0.13 3.07
N GLY A 51 -7.16 0.82 2.26
CA GLY A 51 -6.61 1.06 0.92
C GLY A 51 -5.11 1.39 0.97
N MET A 52 -4.73 2.29 1.89
CA MET A 52 -3.33 2.65 2.13
C MET A 52 -2.50 1.44 2.55
N GLY A 53 -2.98 0.69 3.56
CA GLY A 53 -2.29 -0.48 4.10
C GLY A 53 -2.12 -1.59 3.06
N PHE A 54 -3.14 -1.83 2.24
CA PHE A 54 -3.09 -2.83 1.18
C PHE A 54 -1.99 -2.54 0.15
N TYR A 55 -1.84 -1.28 -0.28
CA TYR A 55 -0.77 -0.91 -1.21
C TYR A 55 0.63 -1.17 -0.64
N PHE A 56 0.86 -0.86 0.65
CA PHE A 56 2.16 -1.13 1.28
C PHE A 56 2.48 -2.62 1.36
N LEU A 57 1.48 -3.46 1.65
CA LEU A 57 1.65 -4.92 1.64
C LEU A 57 2.00 -5.43 0.24
N GLU A 58 1.25 -4.98 -0.76
CA GLU A 58 1.50 -5.32 -2.16
C GLU A 58 2.92 -4.92 -2.59
N LEU A 59 3.35 -3.69 -2.26
CA LEU A 59 4.67 -3.20 -2.60
C LEU A 59 5.77 -4.04 -1.94
N GLY A 60 5.62 -4.38 -0.65
CA GLY A 60 6.56 -5.25 0.05
C GLY A 60 6.66 -6.64 -0.58
N ILE A 61 5.54 -7.22 -1.02
CA ILE A 61 5.56 -8.51 -1.75
C ILE A 61 6.32 -8.38 -3.07
N ARG A 62 6.07 -7.33 -3.84
CA ARG A 62 6.75 -7.11 -5.13
C ARG A 62 8.26 -6.95 -4.97
N ILE A 63 8.71 -6.19 -3.97
CA ILE A 63 10.14 -6.05 -3.65
C ILE A 63 10.73 -7.40 -3.25
N ARG A 64 10.06 -8.13 -2.36
CA ARG A 64 10.55 -9.44 -1.90
C ARG A 64 10.68 -10.44 -3.06
N LEU A 65 9.71 -10.45 -3.96
CA LEU A 65 9.77 -11.28 -5.17
C LEU A 65 10.93 -10.87 -6.07
N ALA A 66 11.13 -9.57 -6.29
CA ALA A 66 12.23 -9.06 -7.10
C ALA A 66 13.61 -9.41 -6.51
N GLU A 67 13.78 -9.35 -5.19
CA GLU A 67 14.99 -9.82 -4.50
C GLU A 67 15.25 -11.30 -4.77
N ILE A 68 14.22 -12.15 -4.57
CA ILE A 68 14.33 -13.60 -4.78
C ILE A 68 14.71 -13.95 -6.23
N THR A 69 14.15 -13.24 -7.21
CA THR A 69 14.42 -13.51 -8.64
C THR A 69 15.70 -12.88 -9.15
N SER A 70 16.28 -11.89 -8.44
CA SER A 70 17.55 -11.25 -8.83
C SER A 70 18.77 -11.99 -8.26
N ASP A 71 18.56 -12.81 -7.22
CA ASP A 71 19.57 -13.70 -6.62
C ASP A 71 19.69 -15.05 -7.37
N HIS A 72 19.11 -15.17 -8.58
CA HIS A 72 19.25 -16.31 -9.50
C HIS A 72 19.78 -15.83 -10.85
#